data_AF-A0A2V8LZP8-F1
#
_entry.id   AF-A0A2V8LZP8-F1
#
_cell.length_a   1.000
_cell.length_b   1.000
_cell.length_c   1.000
_cell.angle_alpha   90.00
_cell.angle_beta   90.00
_cell.angle_gamma   90.00
#
_symmetry.space_group_name_H-M   'P 1'
#
loop_
_entity.id
_entity.type
_entity.pdbx_description
1 polymer ?
#
loop_
_entity_poly.entity_id
_entity_poly.type
_entity_poly.pdbx_seq_one_letter_code
_entity_poly.pdbx_strand_id
1 'polypeptide(L)'
;MRITEWSKVDMKWYFGVLCQKCGSPILFALDRSDGASVPAPAAKLVLTCSLAGCRHQADYSGATISRFQKQPDVTNEGKNQ
;
A
#
# COMPACT_ATOMS: atom_id res chain seq x y z
N MET A 1 -6.75 37.11 -0.96
CA MET A 1 -6.46 36.01 -0.01
C MET A 1 -6.39 34.72 -0.81
N ARG A 2 -5.20 34.32 -1.25
CA ARG A 2 -5.02 33.04 -1.95
C ARG A 2 -4.82 32.01 -0.85
N ILE A 3 -5.86 31.22 -0.59
CA ILE A 3 -5.69 29.98 0.18
C ILE A 3 -4.89 29.09 -0.77
N THR A 4 -3.57 29.06 -0.58
CA THR A 4 -2.75 27.95 -1.04
C THR A 4 -3.22 26.76 -0.21
N GLU A 5 -4.36 26.18 -0.60
CA GLU A 5 -4.67 24.80 -0.28
C GLU A 5 -3.50 24.04 -0.88
N TRP A 6 -2.52 23.74 -0.04
CA TRP A 6 -1.59 22.67 -0.31
C TRP A 6 -2.48 21.48 -0.63
N SER A 7 -2.60 21.18 -1.92
CA SER A 7 -3.29 20.00 -2.42
C SER A 7 -2.72 18.85 -1.62
N LYS A 8 -3.49 18.43 -0.62
CA LYS A 8 -3.27 17.36 0.33
C LYS A 8 -2.38 16.35 -0.38
N VAL A 9 -1.07 16.37 -0.08
CA VAL A 9 -0.08 15.49 -0.74
C VAL A 9 -0.76 14.14 -0.80
N ASP A 10 -1.00 13.63 -2.02
CA ASP A 10 -1.94 12.55 -2.33
C ASP A 10 -1.39 11.23 -1.74
N MET A 11 -1.37 11.16 -0.41
CA MET A 11 -0.82 10.09 0.38
C MET A 11 -1.89 9.01 0.40
N LYS A 12 -1.87 8.18 -0.64
CA LYS A 12 -2.78 7.06 -0.77
C LYS A 12 -2.47 6.03 0.32
N TRP A 13 -3.48 5.76 1.13
CA TRP A 13 -3.45 4.65 2.09
C TRP A 13 -3.76 3.34 1.38
N TYR A 14 -3.06 2.29 1.76
CA TYR A 14 -3.23 0.94 1.23
C TYR A 14 -3.38 -0.05 2.39
N PHE A 15 -4.21 -1.05 2.19
CA PHE A 15 -4.19 -2.26 3.00
C PHE A 15 -3.14 -3.23 2.46
N GLY A 16 -2.38 -3.79 3.40
CA GLY A 16 -1.35 -4.77 3.10
C GLY A 16 -1.10 -5.73 4.25
N VAL A 17 -0.25 -6.71 3.98
CA VAL A 17 0.31 -7.64 4.97
C VAL A 17 1.82 -7.66 4.85
N LEU A 18 2.53 -8.12 5.88
CA LEU A 18 3.97 -8.34 5.79
C LEU A 18 4.24 -9.73 5.20
N CYS A 19 5.16 -9.81 4.25
CA CYS A 19 5.59 -11.08 3.69
C CYS A 19 6.19 -11.97 4.78
N GLN A 20 5.70 -13.20 4.92
CA GLN A 20 6.20 -14.15 5.92
C GLN A 20 7.67 -14.56 5.69
N LYS A 21 8.20 -14.41 4.48
CA LYS A 21 9.58 -14.77 4.13
C LYS A 21 10.58 -13.62 4.32
N CYS A 22 10.24 -12.41 3.86
CA CYS A 22 11.20 -11.29 3.82
C CYS A 22 10.76 -10.05 4.60
N GLY A 23 9.58 -10.07 5.22
CA GLY A 23 9.04 -8.94 5.99
C GLY A 23 8.61 -7.74 5.15
N SER A 24 8.82 -7.73 3.83
CA SER A 24 8.42 -6.61 2.98
C SER A 24 6.89 -6.50 2.90
N PRO A 25 6.33 -5.27 2.84
CA PRO A 25 4.90 -5.07 2.72
C PRO A 25 4.38 -5.54 1.36
N ILE A 26 3.29 -6.29 1.37
CA ILE A 26 2.52 -6.70 0.20
C ILE A 26 1.22 -5.91 0.21
N LEU A 27 1.16 -4.86 -0.61
CA LEU A 27 -0.03 -4.02 -0.75
C LEU A 27 -1.01 -4.67 -1.72
N PHE A 28 -2.26 -4.85 -1.31
CA PHE A 28 -3.26 -5.57 -2.13
C PHE A 28 -4.56 -4.79 -2.37
N ALA A 29 -4.85 -3.76 -1.55
CA ALA A 29 -6.04 -2.92 -1.74
C ALA A 29 -5.74 -1.46 -1.39
N LEU A 30 -6.42 -0.53 -2.08
CA LEU A 30 -6.38 0.89 -1.79
C LEU A 30 -7.44 1.21 -0.71
N ASP A 31 -7.06 1.90 0.35
CA ASP A 31 -7.98 2.45 1.34
C ASP A 31 -8.52 3.80 0.87
N ARG A 32 -9.77 3.82 0.41
CA ARG A 32 -10.45 5.05 -0.06
C ARG A 32 -11.08 5.85 1.07
N SER A 33 -11.02 5.35 2.30
CA SER A 33 -11.61 6.01 3.46
C SER A 33 -10.63 6.92 4.19
N ASP A 34 -9.50 7.28 3.56
CA ASP A 34 -8.47 8.16 4.14
C ASP A 34 -7.99 7.67 5.52
N GLY A 35 -7.93 6.35 5.75
CA GLY A 35 -7.56 5.73 7.02
C GLY A 35 -8.73 5.39 7.94
N ALA A 36 -9.98 5.77 7.61
CA ALA A 36 -11.13 5.61 8.50
C ALA A 36 -11.85 4.25 8.44
N SER A 37 -11.58 3.40 7.44
CA SER A 37 -12.30 2.12 7.28
C SER A 37 -11.61 0.95 7.98
N VAL A 38 -12.36 0.11 8.68
CA VAL A 38 -11.85 -1.18 9.17
C VAL A 38 -11.85 -2.18 8.01
N PRO A 39 -10.72 -2.85 7.71
CA PRO A 39 -10.68 -3.84 6.65
C PRO A 39 -11.57 -5.03 7.01
N ALA A 40 -12.47 -5.41 6.10
CA ALA A 40 -13.28 -6.61 6.26
C ALA A 40 -12.41 -7.87 6.11
N PRO A 41 -12.63 -8.92 6.91
CA PRO A 41 -11.92 -10.18 6.75
C PRO A 41 -12.24 -10.80 5.39
N ALA A 42 -11.20 -11.09 4.60
CA ALA A 42 -11.34 -11.80 3.34
C ALA A 42 -11.38 -13.32 3.58
N ALA A 43 -12.38 -14.01 3.02
CA ALA A 43 -12.53 -15.46 3.17
C ALA A 43 -11.32 -16.25 2.61
N LYS A 44 -10.62 -15.70 1.61
CA LYS A 44 -9.37 -16.24 1.05
C LYS A 44 -8.48 -15.10 0.55
N LEU A 45 -7.22 -15.03 0.99
CA LEU A 45 -6.28 -13.98 0.60
C LEU A 45 -4.91 -14.57 0.23
N VAL A 46 -4.81 -15.16 -0.97
CA VAL A 46 -3.54 -15.66 -1.48
C VAL A 46 -2.78 -14.50 -2.13
N LEU A 47 -1.59 -14.19 -1.61
CA LEU A 47 -0.76 -13.08 -2.09
C LEU A 47 0.64 -13.55 -2.43
N THR A 48 1.24 -12.88 -3.41
CA THR A 48 2.62 -13.09 -3.83
C THR A 48 3.42 -11.83 -3.52
N CYS A 49 4.59 -11.99 -2.88
CA CYS A 49 5.48 -10.89 -2.59
C CYS A 49 6.00 -10.25 -3.89
N SER A 50 5.76 -8.95 -4.04
CA SER A 50 6.15 -8.19 -5.25
C SER A 50 7.66 -7.94 -5.36
N LEU A 51 8.42 -8.18 -4.29
CA LEU A 51 9.87 -8.03 -4.31
C LEU A 51 10.49 -9.08 -5.25
N ALA A 52 11.21 -8.62 -6.27
CA ALA A 52 11.77 -9.46 -7.33
C ALA A 52 12.65 -10.61 -6.80
N GLY A 53 13.41 -10.38 -5.71
CA GLY A 53 14.25 -11.40 -5.08
C GLY A 53 13.51 -12.34 -4.11
N CYS A 54 12.26 -12.05 -3.74
CA CYS A 54 11.50 -12.86 -2.81
C CYS A 54 10.48 -13.76 -3.52
N ARG A 55 9.53 -13.15 -4.24
CA ARG A 55 8.43 -13.82 -4.98
C ARG A 55 7.66 -14.89 -4.20
N HIS A 56 7.75 -14.88 -2.87
CA HIS A 56 7.09 -15.86 -2.02
C HIS A 56 5.57 -15.71 -2.09
N GLN A 57 4.88 -16.81 -2.32
CA GLN A 57 3.42 -16.88 -2.38
C GLN A 57 2.91 -17.72 -1.21
N ALA A 58 1.90 -17.20 -0.51
CA ALA A 58 1.28 -17.86 0.65
C ALA A 58 -0.18 -17.42 0.80
N ASP A 59 -0.92 -18.13 1.66
CA ASP A 59 -2.25 -17.73 2.11
C ASP A 59 -2.12 -16.81 3.33
N TYR A 60 -2.68 -15.60 3.21
CA TYR A 60 -2.68 -14.55 4.22
C TYR A 60 -4.07 -14.29 4.80
N SER A 61 -5.03 -15.19 4.63
CA SER A 61 -6.38 -15.02 5.20
C SER A 61 -6.42 -14.86 6.72
N GLY A 62 -5.48 -15.47 7.43
CA GLY A 62 -5.32 -15.31 8.89
C GLY A 62 -4.31 -14.23 9.28
N ALA A 63 -3.72 -13.50 8.33
CA ALA A 63 -2.68 -12.52 8.61
C ALA A 63 -3.28 -11.20 9.10
N THR A 64 -2.58 -10.52 10.00
CA THR A 64 -2.95 -9.17 10.44
C THR A 64 -2.82 -8.19 9.28
N ILE A 65 -3.96 -7.62 8.85
CA ILE A 65 -3.98 -6.56 7.84
C ILE A 65 -3.55 -5.24 8.50
N SER A 66 -2.59 -4.57 7.88
CA SER A 66 -2.07 -3.26 8.31
C SER A 66 -2.27 -2.20 7.24
N ARG A 67 -2.28 -0.93 7.65
CA ARG A 67 -2.32 0.21 6.73
C ARG A 67 -0.91 0.68 6.42
N PHE A 68 -0.64 0.86 5.14
CA PHE A 68 0.61 1.39 4.62
C PHE A 68 0.32 2.65 3.83
N GLN A 69 1.10 3.68 4.06
CA GLN A 69 1.03 4.90 3.27
C GLN A 69 2.06 4.77 2.15
N LYS A 70 1.61 4.83 0.89
CA LYS A 70 2.55 5.01 -0.22
C LYS A 70 2.71 6.50 -0.40
N GLN A 71 3.92 7.01 -0.21
CA GLN A 71 4.21 8.36 -0.67
C GLN A 71 4.04 8.37 -2.19
N PRO A 72 3.36 9.39 -2.76
CA PRO A 72 3.40 9.58 -4.19
C PRO A 72 4.88 9.64 -4.57
N ASP A 73 5.26 8.79 -5.51
CA ASP A 73 6.60 8.75 -6.02
C ASP A 73 6.83 10.12 -6.67
N VAL A 74 7.51 11.02 -5.96
CA VAL A 74 8.08 12.21 -6.56
C VAL A 74 9.31 11.72 -7.34
N THR A 75 9.16 10.81 -8.31
CA THR A 75 10.15 10.85 -9.38
C THR A 75 9.87 12.15 -10.09
N ASN A 76 10.76 13.11 -9.80
CA ASN A 76 11.03 14.19 -10.72
C ASN A 76 11.15 13.54 -12.10
N GLU A 77 10.13 13.72 -12.93
CA GLU A 77 10.29 13.57 -14.37
C GLU A 77 11.38 14.56 -14.76
N GLY A 78 12.61 14.06 -14.83
CA GLY A 78 13.72 14.72 -15.50
C GLY A 78 13.36 14.87 -16.97
N LYS A 79 12.49 15.82 -17.28
CA LYS A 79 12.23 16.29 -18.63
C LYS A 79 13.35 17.25 -18.98
N ASN A 80 14.54 16.70 -19.26
CA ASN A 80 15.60 17.44 -19.93
C ASN A 80 15.38 17.25 -21.44
N GLN A 81 14.70 18.23 -22.06
CA GLN A 81 14.86 18.52 -23.48
C GLN A 81 15.74 19.76 -23.60
#